data_AF-A0A969JSR8-F1
#
_entry.id   AF-A0A969JSR8-F1
#
_cell.length_a   1.000
_cell.length_b   1.000
_cell.length_c   1.000
_cell.angle_alpha   90.00
_cell.angle_beta   90.00
_cell.angle_gamma   90.00
#
_symmetry.space_group_name_H-M   'P 1'
#
loop_
_entity.id
_entity.type
_entity.pdbx_description
1 polymer ?
#
loop_
_entity_poly.entity_id
_entity_poly.type
_entity_poly.pdbx_seq_one_letter_code
_entity_poly.pdbx_strand_id
1 'polypeptide(L)'
;MFRERDTLARIGGDEFGLLLDNCPLERAQSIAQAVVDTVHDYLFQWKSSTYQIGVSIGLVAITKDVQDVAQLLSHADIACYIAKEKGRNRVHAYQREDDETAQHHAEILGAVGLRDALEQGRFRLHFQPIVPLHSTAQQPSHFEVLLRVSHKRGPDENSELVMPAAFIPAAERFGLMSAIDRWVIKESFRVFACGLSKTDRKHRQLIYPAIP
;
A
#
# COMPACT_ATOMS: atom_id res chain seq x y z
N MET A 1 -26.80 -2.26 15.89
CA MET A 1 -25.62 -1.36 15.81
C MET A 1 -25.80 -0.31 14.73
N PHE A 2 -26.10 -0.71 13.50
CA PHE A 2 -26.43 0.20 12.40
C PHE A 2 -27.95 0.46 12.31
N ARG A 3 -28.33 1.61 11.78
CA ARG A 3 -29.71 2.02 11.47
C ARG A 3 -30.03 1.68 10.02
N GLU A 4 -31.31 1.65 9.65
CA GLU A 4 -31.75 1.39 8.26
C GLU A 4 -31.20 2.40 7.23
N ARG A 5 -30.85 3.61 7.67
CA ARG A 5 -30.28 4.66 6.80
C ARG A 5 -28.76 4.58 6.68
N ASP A 6 -28.11 3.79 7.52
CA ASP A 6 -26.66 3.62 7.46
C ASP A 6 -26.32 2.65 6.32
N THR A 7 -25.29 2.96 5.55
CA THR A 7 -24.87 2.14 4.40
C THR A 7 -23.55 1.48 4.70
N LEU A 8 -23.49 0.14 4.60
CA LEU A 8 -22.27 -0.63 4.65
C LEU A 8 -21.99 -1.24 3.27
N ALA A 9 -20.79 -1.02 2.74
CA ALA A 9 -20.37 -1.55 1.46
C ALA A 9 -18.97 -2.16 1.55
N ARG A 10 -18.71 -3.18 0.74
CA ARG A 10 -17.34 -3.66 0.47
C ARG A 10 -16.80 -2.88 -0.72
N ILE A 11 -15.69 -2.19 -0.54
CA ILE A 11 -15.10 -1.34 -1.59
C ILE A 11 -14.22 -2.19 -2.51
N GLY A 12 -13.43 -3.10 -1.92
CA GLY A 12 -12.56 -4.02 -2.63
C GLY A 12 -11.65 -4.76 -1.66
N GLY A 13 -11.10 -5.92 -2.04
CA GLY A 13 -10.15 -6.65 -1.17
C GLY A 13 -10.69 -6.91 0.24
N ASP A 14 -9.95 -6.45 1.26
CA ASP A 14 -10.28 -6.46 2.68
C ASP A 14 -10.89 -5.14 3.19
N GLU A 15 -11.27 -4.23 2.28
CA GLU A 15 -11.75 -2.88 2.60
C GLU A 15 -13.28 -2.76 2.59
N PHE A 16 -13.80 -2.10 3.62
CA PHE A 16 -15.21 -1.84 3.83
C PHE A 16 -15.42 -0.34 4.09
N GLY A 17 -16.51 0.22 3.53
CA GLY A 17 -16.95 1.58 3.77
C GLY A 17 -18.26 1.59 4.55
N LEU A 18 -18.33 2.44 5.59
CA LEU A 18 -19.53 2.66 6.40
C LEU A 18 -19.91 4.13 6.34
N LEU A 19 -21.10 4.42 5.83
CA LEU A 19 -21.69 5.75 5.81
C LEU A 19 -22.79 5.85 6.87
N LEU A 20 -22.62 6.75 7.83
CA LEU A 20 -23.58 6.99 8.90
C LEU A 20 -24.34 8.29 8.61
N ASP A 21 -25.63 8.17 8.29
CA ASP A 21 -26.46 9.33 7.94
C ASP A 21 -26.90 10.10 9.19
N ASN A 22 -26.85 11.44 9.11
CA ASN A 22 -27.25 12.35 10.18
C ASN A 22 -26.70 11.96 11.57
N CYS A 23 -25.40 11.63 11.62
CA CYS A 23 -24.74 11.11 12.81
C CYS A 23 -23.68 12.10 13.34
N PRO A 24 -23.80 12.58 14.60
CA PRO A 24 -22.75 13.37 15.24
C PRO A 24 -21.45 12.58 15.36
N LEU A 25 -20.30 13.28 15.29
CA LEU A 25 -18.98 12.64 15.29
C LEU A 25 -18.73 11.76 16.52
N GLU A 26 -19.14 12.19 17.71
CA GLU A 26 -19.00 11.43 18.96
C GLU A 26 -19.76 10.09 18.91
N ARG A 27 -20.96 10.12 18.32
CA ARG A 27 -21.76 8.92 18.11
C ARG A 27 -21.13 8.02 17.04
N ALA A 28 -20.61 8.61 15.98
CA ALA A 28 -19.92 7.88 14.92
C ALA A 28 -18.65 7.19 15.45
N GLN A 29 -17.88 7.85 16.32
CA GLN A 29 -16.73 7.27 17.03
C GLN A 29 -17.16 6.09 17.91
N SER A 30 -18.23 6.27 18.68
CA SER A 30 -18.77 5.19 19.54
C SER A 30 -19.20 3.97 18.73
N ILE A 31 -19.85 4.20 17.58
CA ILE A 31 -20.23 3.13 16.63
C ILE A 31 -18.95 2.49 16.08
N ALA A 32 -18.00 3.26 15.54
CA ALA A 32 -16.77 2.71 14.99
C ALA A 32 -15.98 1.87 16.02
N GLN A 33 -15.91 2.31 17.28
CA GLN A 33 -15.23 1.57 18.34
C GLN A 33 -15.93 0.24 18.63
N ALA A 34 -17.26 0.23 18.70
CA ALA A 34 -18.01 -1.01 18.85
C ALA A 34 -17.79 -1.98 17.67
N VAL A 35 -17.46 -1.50 16.45
CA VAL A 35 -17.14 -2.38 15.31
C VAL A 35 -15.79 -3.03 15.56
N VAL A 36 -14.80 -2.24 15.97
CA VAL A 36 -13.46 -2.72 16.33
C VAL A 36 -13.56 -3.81 17.38
N ASP A 37 -14.29 -3.55 18.47
CA ASP A 37 -14.44 -4.48 19.58
C ASP A 37 -15.16 -5.76 19.14
N THR A 38 -16.26 -5.63 18.39
CA THR A 38 -17.03 -6.79 17.89
C THR A 38 -16.19 -7.67 16.95
N VAL A 39 -15.37 -7.08 16.10
CA VAL A 39 -14.48 -7.81 15.19
C VAL A 39 -13.33 -8.45 15.97
N HIS A 40 -12.78 -7.76 16.96
CA HIS A 40 -11.68 -8.25 17.79
C HIS A 40 -12.08 -9.47 18.63
N ASP A 41 -13.30 -9.45 19.17
CA ASP A 41 -13.86 -10.53 19.98
C ASP A 41 -14.32 -11.72 19.13
N TYR A 42 -14.40 -11.55 17.82
CA TYR A 42 -14.79 -12.62 16.90
C TYR A 42 -13.63 -13.57 16.61
N LEU A 43 -13.80 -14.82 17.07
CA LEU A 43 -12.89 -15.92 16.77
C LEU A 43 -13.31 -16.61 15.47
N PHE A 44 -12.61 -16.29 14.38
CA PHE A 44 -12.86 -16.90 13.09
C PHE A 44 -12.29 -18.31 13.03
N GLN A 45 -13.16 -19.31 12.86
CA GLN A 45 -12.75 -20.70 12.73
C GLN A 45 -12.66 -21.10 11.26
N TRP A 46 -11.51 -21.61 10.85
CA TRP A 46 -11.30 -22.15 9.52
C TRP A 46 -10.53 -23.46 9.60
N LYS A 47 -11.17 -24.54 9.14
CA LYS A 47 -10.68 -25.92 9.31
C LYS A 47 -10.40 -26.22 10.79
N SER A 48 -9.18 -26.61 11.13
CA SER A 48 -8.72 -26.95 12.48
C SER A 48 -8.02 -25.78 13.17
N SER A 49 -8.12 -24.56 12.65
CA SER A 49 -7.42 -23.39 13.16
C SER A 49 -8.40 -22.28 13.52
N THR A 50 -8.09 -21.60 14.63
CA THR A 50 -8.82 -20.42 15.10
C THR A 50 -7.94 -19.20 14.88
N TYR A 51 -8.52 -18.18 14.24
CA TYR A 51 -7.86 -16.92 13.93
C TYR A 51 -8.56 -15.80 14.67
N GLN A 52 -7.76 -14.98 15.35
CA GLN A 52 -8.23 -13.69 15.83
C GLN A 52 -8.09 -12.68 14.70
N ILE A 53 -9.18 -12.03 14.34
CA ILE A 53 -9.20 -10.98 13.33
C ILE A 53 -9.32 -9.60 13.97
N GLY A 54 -9.09 -8.56 13.19
CA GLY A 54 -9.11 -7.19 13.66
C GLY A 54 -9.34 -6.22 12.52
N VAL A 55 -9.72 -4.99 12.87
CA VAL A 55 -10.02 -3.94 11.89
C VAL A 55 -9.46 -2.60 12.38
N SER A 56 -8.87 -1.85 11.46
CA SER A 56 -8.50 -0.44 11.66
C SER A 56 -9.50 0.43 10.91
N ILE A 57 -10.05 1.44 11.57
CA ILE A 57 -11.10 2.29 11.01
C ILE A 57 -10.59 3.73 10.94
N GLY A 58 -10.57 4.30 9.73
CA GLY A 58 -10.48 5.74 9.52
C GLY A 58 -11.88 6.36 9.54
N LEU A 59 -12.09 7.41 10.34
CA LEU A 59 -13.37 8.07 10.49
C LEU A 59 -13.26 9.54 10.05
N VAL A 60 -14.15 9.99 9.16
CA VAL A 60 -14.18 11.38 8.68
C VAL A 60 -15.59 11.94 8.81
N ALA A 61 -15.70 13.17 9.32
CA ALA A 61 -16.96 13.88 9.37
C ALA A 61 -17.31 14.47 7.99
N ILE A 62 -18.52 14.23 7.53
CA ILE A 62 -19.06 14.89 6.34
C ILE A 62 -19.74 16.17 6.81
N THR A 63 -19.13 17.32 6.51
CA THR A 63 -19.67 18.64 6.86
C THR A 63 -20.04 19.40 5.60
N LYS A 64 -20.76 20.52 5.76
CA LYS A 64 -21.10 21.45 4.67
C LYS A 64 -19.87 22.04 3.95
N ASP A 65 -18.70 21.96 4.58
CA ASP A 65 -17.45 22.50 4.04
C ASP A 65 -16.73 21.49 3.13
N VAL A 66 -17.20 20.23 3.10
CA VAL A 66 -16.71 19.20 2.18
C VAL A 66 -17.23 19.49 0.78
N GLN A 67 -16.33 19.86 -0.13
CA GLN A 67 -16.69 20.24 -1.51
C GLN A 67 -16.43 19.12 -2.53
N ASP A 68 -15.62 18.12 -2.15
CA ASP A 68 -15.19 17.05 -3.04
C ASP A 68 -15.23 15.69 -2.34
N VAL A 69 -15.90 14.73 -2.97
CA VAL A 69 -15.99 13.34 -2.51
C VAL A 69 -14.63 12.66 -2.58
N ALA A 70 -13.80 12.97 -3.59
CA ALA A 70 -12.47 12.38 -3.71
C ALA A 70 -11.58 12.81 -2.54
N GLN A 71 -11.65 14.08 -2.14
CA GLN A 71 -10.95 14.59 -0.96
C GLN A 71 -11.43 13.88 0.33
N LEU A 72 -12.75 13.73 0.51
CA LEU A 72 -13.32 13.03 1.66
C LEU A 72 -12.81 11.59 1.78
N LEU A 73 -12.82 10.85 0.66
CA LEU A 73 -12.32 9.48 0.61
C LEU A 73 -10.81 9.43 0.90
N SER A 74 -10.04 10.38 0.38
CA SER A 74 -8.61 10.51 0.70
C SER A 74 -8.36 10.75 2.18
N HIS A 75 -9.15 11.60 2.84
CA HIS A 75 -9.03 11.82 4.28
C HIS A 75 -9.36 10.55 5.09
N ALA A 76 -10.34 9.76 4.63
CA ALA A 76 -10.73 8.51 5.28
C ALA A 76 -9.63 7.46 5.18
N ASP A 77 -8.99 7.38 4.02
CA ASP A 77 -7.85 6.51 3.81
C ASP A 77 -6.64 6.93 4.67
N ILE A 78 -6.31 8.23 4.72
CA ILE A 78 -5.27 8.76 5.61
C ILE A 78 -5.54 8.39 7.07
N ALA A 79 -6.77 8.61 7.54
CA ALA A 79 -7.14 8.27 8.92
C ALA A 79 -7.03 6.75 9.18
N CYS A 80 -7.43 5.92 8.22
CA CYS A 80 -7.33 4.46 8.32
C CYS A 80 -5.87 4.01 8.38
N TYR A 81 -5.01 4.62 7.56
CA TYR A 81 -3.57 4.40 7.58
C TYR A 81 -2.97 4.77 8.95
N ILE A 82 -3.29 5.94 9.49
CA ILE A 82 -2.81 6.37 10.82
C ILE A 82 -3.30 5.41 11.91
N ALA A 83 -4.52 4.90 11.82
CA ALA A 83 -5.02 3.87 12.72
C ALA A 83 -4.21 2.57 12.63
N LYS A 84 -3.72 2.18 11.44
CA LYS A 84 -2.84 1.02 11.25
C LYS A 84 -1.47 1.27 11.89
N GLU A 85 -0.85 2.43 11.63
CA GLU A 85 0.48 2.80 12.14
C GLU A 85 0.51 2.93 13.67
N LYS A 86 -0.53 3.52 14.28
CA LYS A 86 -0.57 3.70 15.74
C LYS A 86 -0.73 2.40 16.53
N GLY A 87 -0.85 1.24 15.86
CA GLY A 87 -0.88 -0.09 16.50
C GLY A 87 -2.06 -0.97 16.10
N ARG A 88 -2.74 -0.66 14.98
CA ARG A 88 -3.92 -1.38 14.46
C ARG A 88 -5.07 -1.47 15.48
N ASN A 89 -6.15 -2.17 15.11
CA ASN A 89 -7.32 -2.50 15.96
C ASN A 89 -7.87 -1.28 16.72
N ARG A 90 -8.08 -0.18 16.01
CA ARG A 90 -8.54 1.08 16.59
C ARG A 90 -9.25 1.94 15.57
N VAL A 91 -9.95 2.94 16.09
CA VAL A 91 -10.50 4.04 15.32
C VAL A 91 -9.53 5.21 15.37
N HIS A 92 -9.29 5.87 14.25
CA HIS A 92 -8.68 7.19 14.20
C HIS A 92 -9.63 8.13 13.46
N ALA A 93 -10.05 9.19 14.12
CA ALA A 93 -10.85 10.24 13.51
C ALA A 93 -9.91 11.24 12.86
N TYR A 94 -10.17 11.56 11.59
CA TYR A 94 -9.40 12.53 10.83
C TYR A 94 -9.42 13.90 11.50
N GLN A 95 -8.23 14.49 11.63
CA GLN A 95 -7.97 15.84 12.09
C GLN A 95 -7.15 16.58 11.02
N ARG A 96 -7.19 17.92 10.96
CA ARG A 96 -6.41 18.66 9.95
C ARG A 96 -4.90 18.46 10.13
N GLU A 97 -4.45 18.24 11.35
CA GLU A 97 -3.08 17.91 11.71
C GLU A 97 -2.64 16.53 11.16
N ASP A 98 -3.61 15.67 10.80
CA ASP A 98 -3.31 14.44 10.08
C ASP A 98 -2.86 14.72 8.65
N ASP A 99 -3.22 15.86 8.03
CA ASP A 99 -2.64 16.26 6.76
C ASP A 99 -1.16 16.54 6.95
N GLU A 100 -0.75 17.24 8.01
CA GLU A 100 0.67 17.48 8.31
C GLU A 100 1.40 16.18 8.63
N THR A 101 0.77 15.25 9.36
CA THR A 101 1.33 13.93 9.65
C THR A 101 1.46 13.08 8.38
N ALA A 102 0.44 13.08 7.54
CA ALA A 102 0.43 12.42 6.24
C ALA A 102 1.40 13.09 5.27
N GLN A 103 1.60 14.40 5.38
CA GLN A 103 2.52 15.20 4.57
C GLN A 103 3.96 14.99 5.03
N HIS A 104 4.22 14.86 6.33
CA HIS A 104 5.52 14.51 6.89
C HIS A 104 5.90 13.07 6.55
N HIS A 105 4.95 12.13 6.59
CA HIS A 105 5.17 10.76 6.09
C HIS A 105 5.24 10.71 4.55
N ALA A 106 4.50 11.57 3.83
CA ALA A 106 4.66 11.82 2.40
C ALA A 106 5.89 12.68 2.06
N GLU A 107 6.63 13.20 3.03
CA GLU A 107 7.96 13.78 2.84
C GLU A 107 9.01 12.69 3.03
N ILE A 108 8.79 11.77 3.98
CA ILE A 108 9.63 10.59 4.18
C ILE A 108 9.49 9.60 3.00
N LEU A 109 8.33 9.52 2.33
CA LEU A 109 8.06 8.62 1.18
C LEU A 109 7.25 9.17 -0.02
N GLY A 110 6.64 10.34 0.05
CA GLY A 110 5.61 10.80 -0.92
C GLY A 110 6.15 11.50 -2.16
N ALA A 111 5.35 12.37 -2.80
CA ALA A 111 5.58 12.83 -4.18
C ALA A 111 6.93 13.50 -4.45
N VAL A 112 7.44 14.29 -3.50
CA VAL A 112 8.80 14.88 -3.61
C VAL A 112 9.82 13.76 -3.49
N GLY A 113 9.69 12.87 -2.50
CA GLY A 113 10.52 11.67 -2.38
C GLY A 113 10.44 10.73 -3.59
N LEU A 114 9.29 10.56 -4.22
CA LEU A 114 9.09 9.67 -5.38
C LEU A 114 9.58 10.32 -6.68
N ARG A 115 9.33 11.61 -6.88
CA ARG A 115 9.95 12.37 -7.99
C ARG A 115 11.47 12.37 -7.84
N ASP A 116 11.97 12.67 -6.63
CA ASP A 116 13.38 12.58 -6.30
C ASP A 116 13.91 11.15 -6.46
N ALA A 117 13.15 10.12 -6.10
CA ALA A 117 13.56 8.72 -6.28
C ALA A 117 13.67 8.36 -7.77
N LEU A 118 12.74 8.85 -8.58
CA LEU A 118 12.72 8.66 -10.02
C LEU A 118 13.89 9.42 -10.70
N GLU A 119 14.17 10.66 -10.27
CA GLU A 119 15.28 11.48 -10.78
C GLU A 119 16.65 11.01 -10.28
N GLN A 120 16.74 10.58 -9.01
CA GLN A 120 17.99 10.19 -8.36
C GLN A 120 18.28 8.68 -8.45
N GLY A 121 17.51 7.93 -9.24
CA GLY A 121 17.77 6.52 -9.53
C GLY A 121 17.64 5.57 -8.32
N ARG A 122 16.70 5.86 -7.41
CA ARG A 122 16.42 5.04 -6.21
C ARG A 122 15.42 3.92 -6.45
N PHE A 123 14.84 3.86 -7.64
CA PHE A 123 13.99 2.74 -8.04
C PHE A 123 14.82 1.53 -8.42
N ARG A 124 14.33 0.34 -8.06
CA ARG A 124 14.94 -0.95 -8.36
C ARG A 124 13.87 -1.89 -8.89
N LEU A 125 14.27 -2.74 -9.85
CA LEU A 125 13.43 -3.83 -10.34
C LEU A 125 13.91 -5.13 -9.70
N HIS A 126 12.97 -5.85 -9.09
CA HIS A 126 13.13 -7.24 -8.70
C HIS A 126 12.38 -8.11 -9.71
N PHE A 127 12.82 -9.36 -9.85
CA PHE A 127 12.25 -10.31 -10.80
C PHE A 127 11.85 -11.58 -10.06
N GLN A 128 10.56 -11.91 -10.07
CA GLN A 128 10.06 -13.13 -9.49
C GLN A 128 9.84 -14.18 -10.59
N PRO A 129 10.54 -15.32 -10.58
CA PRO A 129 10.39 -16.34 -11.61
C PRO A 129 9.02 -17.00 -11.55
N ILE A 130 8.41 -17.22 -12.72
CA ILE A 130 7.19 -18.00 -12.90
C ILE A 130 7.59 -19.31 -13.57
N VAL A 131 7.47 -20.43 -12.86
CA VAL A 131 7.94 -21.74 -13.29
C VAL A 131 6.78 -22.67 -13.68
N PRO A 132 6.91 -23.44 -14.78
CA PRO A 132 5.91 -24.43 -15.15
C PRO A 132 5.89 -25.62 -14.19
N LEU A 133 4.69 -26.05 -13.76
CA LEU A 133 4.53 -27.17 -12.83
C LEU A 133 4.83 -28.55 -13.44
N HIS A 134 4.75 -28.67 -14.77
CA HIS A 134 4.85 -29.94 -15.50
C HIS A 134 6.10 -30.08 -16.37
N SER A 135 7.02 -29.11 -16.35
CA SER A 135 8.23 -29.19 -17.17
C SER A 135 9.40 -29.78 -16.40
N THR A 136 10.19 -30.63 -17.09
CA THR A 136 11.54 -31.02 -16.67
C THR A 136 12.58 -29.93 -16.93
N ALA A 137 12.21 -28.83 -17.61
CA ALA A 137 13.10 -27.70 -17.84
C ALA A 137 13.41 -26.96 -16.53
N GLN A 138 14.69 -26.90 -16.19
CA GLN A 138 15.21 -26.32 -14.94
C GLN A 138 15.29 -24.79 -14.93
N GLN A 139 14.87 -24.11 -16.00
CA GLN A 139 15.03 -22.65 -16.12
C GLN A 139 13.68 -21.95 -16.30
N PRO A 140 13.38 -20.91 -15.49
CA PRO A 140 12.18 -20.11 -15.66
C PRO A 140 12.22 -19.37 -17.01
N SER A 141 11.15 -19.50 -17.78
CA SER A 141 10.97 -18.77 -19.06
C SER A 141 10.17 -17.48 -18.89
N HIS A 142 9.55 -17.27 -17.73
CA HIS A 142 8.68 -16.14 -17.43
C HIS A 142 9.09 -15.51 -16.10
N PHE A 143 8.96 -14.19 -16.01
CA PHE A 143 9.27 -13.43 -14.80
C PHE A 143 8.22 -12.34 -14.60
N GLU A 144 7.83 -12.13 -13.34
CA GLU A 144 7.09 -10.95 -12.91
C GLU A 144 8.09 -9.86 -12.48
N VAL A 145 7.88 -8.63 -12.97
CA VAL A 145 8.70 -7.47 -12.63
C VAL A 145 8.07 -6.74 -11.46
N LEU A 146 8.85 -6.55 -10.40
CA LEU A 146 8.39 -5.99 -9.13
C LEU A 146 9.19 -4.73 -8.77
N LEU A 147 8.52 -3.58 -8.71
CA LEU A 147 9.13 -2.30 -8.36
C LEU A 147 9.45 -2.22 -6.85
N ARG A 148 10.62 -1.69 -6.52
CA ARG A 148 11.04 -1.34 -5.15
C ARG A 148 11.66 0.05 -5.13
N VAL A 149 11.62 0.71 -3.97
CA VAL A 149 12.27 2.02 -3.75
C VAL A 149 13.24 1.90 -2.58
N SER A 150 14.47 2.40 -2.73
CA SER A 150 15.43 2.43 -1.63
C SER A 150 15.17 3.63 -0.69
N HIS A 151 15.15 3.38 0.62
CA HIS A 151 14.89 4.42 1.62
C HIS A 151 16.04 5.45 1.71
N LYS A 152 17.30 5.05 1.47
CA LYS A 152 18.47 5.93 1.52
C LYS A 152 19.15 6.11 0.15
N ARG A 153 19.95 7.18 0.05
CA ARG A 153 20.82 7.50 -1.09
C ARG A 153 22.15 6.75 -0.91
N GLY A 154 22.44 5.79 -1.77
CA GLY A 154 23.72 5.08 -1.76
C GLY A 154 23.63 3.69 -2.40
N PRO A 155 24.77 3.13 -2.82
CA PRO A 155 24.85 1.78 -3.39
C PRO A 155 24.76 0.67 -2.33
N ASP A 156 24.47 1.00 -1.07
CA ASP A 156 24.40 0.01 0.01
C ASP A 156 23.16 -0.87 -0.15
N GLU A 157 23.44 -2.14 -0.38
CA GLU A 157 22.49 -3.23 -0.63
C GLU A 157 21.65 -3.58 0.60
N ASN A 158 22.07 -3.11 1.78
CA ASN A 158 21.32 -3.19 3.03
C ASN A 158 20.42 -1.97 3.27
N SER A 159 20.24 -1.09 2.29
CA SER A 159 19.25 -0.02 2.42
C SER A 159 17.86 -0.61 2.55
N GLU A 160 17.15 -0.17 3.59
CA GLU A 160 15.78 -0.57 3.84
C GLU A 160 14.92 -0.28 2.61
N LEU A 161 14.22 -1.31 2.13
CA LEU A 161 13.37 -1.21 0.95
C LEU A 161 11.98 -0.77 1.37
N VAL A 162 11.45 0.20 0.63
CA VAL A 162 10.07 0.63 0.74
C VAL A 162 9.23 -0.26 -0.17
N MET A 163 8.26 -0.94 0.42
CA MET A 163 7.36 -1.84 -0.31
C MET A 163 6.29 -1.06 -1.07
N PRO A 164 5.79 -1.56 -2.22
CA PRO A 164 4.77 -0.88 -3.04
C PRO A 164 3.56 -0.38 -2.26
N ALA A 165 3.05 -1.16 -1.31
CA ALA A 165 1.90 -0.77 -0.51
C ALA A 165 2.09 0.56 0.27
N ALA A 166 3.33 0.95 0.57
CA ALA A 166 3.63 2.19 1.28
C ALA A 166 3.74 3.42 0.37
N PHE A 167 3.96 3.25 -0.95
CA PHE A 167 4.20 4.39 -1.85
C PHE A 167 3.27 4.46 -3.06
N ILE A 168 2.65 3.35 -3.49
CA ILE A 168 1.70 3.33 -4.61
C ILE A 168 0.49 4.25 -4.36
N PRO A 169 -0.16 4.26 -3.17
CA PRO A 169 -1.27 5.18 -2.91
C PRO A 169 -0.87 6.66 -3.07
N ALA A 170 0.34 7.01 -2.62
CA ALA A 170 0.87 8.36 -2.82
C ALA A 170 1.13 8.64 -4.31
N ALA A 171 1.73 7.69 -5.03
CA ALA A 171 1.99 7.84 -6.47
C ALA A 171 0.69 8.03 -7.28
N GLU A 172 -0.38 7.33 -6.94
CA GLU A 172 -1.70 7.48 -7.55
C GLU A 172 -2.31 8.85 -7.23
N ARG A 173 -2.37 9.22 -5.95
CA ARG A 173 -2.92 10.49 -5.48
C ARG A 173 -2.25 11.70 -6.14
N PHE A 174 -0.93 11.63 -6.37
CA PHE A 174 -0.16 12.72 -6.96
C PHE A 174 0.06 12.57 -8.48
N GLY A 175 -0.61 11.62 -9.14
CA GLY A 175 -0.57 11.44 -10.59
C GLY A 175 0.81 11.03 -11.14
N LEU A 176 1.62 10.34 -10.34
CA LEU A 176 2.98 9.91 -10.71
C LEU A 176 3.02 8.55 -11.41
N MET A 177 1.95 7.76 -11.37
CA MET A 177 1.93 6.39 -11.90
C MET A 177 2.38 6.30 -13.36
N SER A 178 1.93 7.22 -14.23
CA SER A 178 2.36 7.20 -15.64
C SER A 178 3.86 7.44 -15.82
N ALA A 179 4.51 8.21 -14.94
CA ALA A 179 5.96 8.41 -14.98
C ALA A 179 6.70 7.16 -14.46
N ILE A 180 6.17 6.56 -13.39
CA ILE A 180 6.69 5.32 -12.81
C ILE A 180 6.60 4.17 -13.83
N ASP A 181 5.46 3.98 -14.49
CA ASP A 181 5.25 2.93 -15.48
C ASP A 181 6.24 3.05 -16.64
N ARG A 182 6.42 4.26 -17.18
CA ARG A 182 7.40 4.53 -18.24
C ARG A 182 8.82 4.20 -17.80
N TRP A 183 9.16 4.52 -16.55
CA TRP A 183 10.47 4.17 -16.00
C TRP A 183 10.62 2.65 -15.88
N VAL A 184 9.62 1.94 -15.34
CA VAL A 184 9.65 0.47 -15.17
C VAL A 184 9.80 -0.23 -16.51
N ILE A 185 9.03 0.15 -17.53
CA ILE A 185 9.10 -0.45 -18.87
C ILE A 185 10.48 -0.20 -19.50
N LYS A 186 10.95 1.04 -19.46
CA LYS A 186 12.26 1.42 -20.01
C LYS A 186 13.39 0.64 -19.34
N GLU A 187 13.36 0.55 -18.02
CA GLU A 187 14.40 -0.14 -17.25
C GLU A 187 14.32 -1.66 -17.46
N SER A 188 13.12 -2.23 -17.55
CA SER A 188 12.93 -3.65 -17.88
C SER A 188 13.58 -3.97 -19.23
N PHE A 189 13.28 -3.19 -20.29
CA PHE A 189 13.91 -3.39 -21.60
C PHE A 189 15.42 -3.18 -21.56
N ARG A 190 15.92 -2.22 -20.78
CA ARG A 190 17.37 -2.02 -20.61
C ARG A 190 18.04 -3.24 -19.98
N VAL A 191 17.45 -3.79 -18.92
CA VAL A 191 17.95 -5.00 -18.23
C VAL A 191 17.93 -6.21 -19.16
N PHE A 192 16.84 -6.42 -19.92
CA PHE A 192 16.74 -7.49 -20.91
C PHE A 192 17.76 -7.32 -22.04
N ALA A 193 17.92 -6.11 -22.59
CA ALA A 193 18.82 -5.83 -23.71
C ALA A 193 20.31 -5.93 -23.34
N CYS A 194 20.69 -5.55 -22.11
CA CYS A 194 22.08 -5.71 -21.64
C CYS A 194 22.46 -7.17 -21.37
N GLY A 195 21.48 -8.09 -21.39
CA GLY A 195 21.63 -9.44 -20.89
C GLY A 195 21.80 -9.43 -19.36
N LEU A 196 21.18 -10.38 -18.67
CA LEU A 196 21.37 -10.59 -17.23
C LEU A 196 22.80 -11.11 -16.89
N SER A 197 23.80 -10.89 -17.76
CA SER A 197 25.10 -11.58 -17.79
C SER A 197 26.27 -10.78 -17.18
N LYS A 198 26.02 -9.97 -16.15
CA LYS A 198 27.10 -9.50 -15.29
C LYS A 198 26.79 -9.84 -13.85
N THR A 199 27.39 -10.95 -13.43
CA THR A 199 27.61 -11.32 -12.03
C THR A 199 28.30 -10.16 -11.32
N ASP A 200 27.53 -9.23 -10.74
CA ASP A 200 28.08 -8.36 -9.73
C ASP A 200 28.19 -9.20 -8.46
N ARG A 201 29.44 -9.42 -8.01
CA ARG A 201 29.75 -10.24 -6.82
C ARG A 201 29.10 -9.72 -5.53
N LYS A 202 28.41 -8.59 -5.58
CA LYS A 202 27.77 -7.96 -4.42
C LYS A 202 26.30 -8.39 -4.24
N HIS A 203 25.50 -8.53 -5.31
CA HIS A 203 24.07 -8.91 -5.20
C HIS A 203 23.86 -10.43 -5.03
N ARG A 204 24.07 -10.95 -3.82
CA ARG A 204 23.51 -12.26 -3.43
C ARG A 204 22.02 -12.13 -3.15
N GLN A 205 21.18 -12.14 -4.19
CA GLN A 205 19.86 -12.79 -4.15
C GLN A 205 19.29 -12.96 -5.57
N LEU A 206 19.34 -14.22 -6.02
CA LEU A 206 18.62 -14.88 -7.12
C LEU A 206 18.67 -14.18 -8.50
N ILE A 207 19.79 -14.37 -9.18
CA ILE A 207 19.91 -14.34 -10.64
C ILE A 207 19.55 -15.75 -11.16
N TYR A 208 18.91 -15.87 -12.34
CA TYR A 208 19.20 -16.80 -13.48
C TYR A 208 17.96 -17.00 -14.37
N PRO A 209 18.08 -17.29 -15.70
CA PRO A 209 19.23 -17.23 -16.63
C PRO A 209 18.89 -16.57 -18.00
N ALA A 210 19.91 -16.46 -18.87
CA ALA A 210 19.80 -16.13 -20.29
C ALA A 210 19.29 -17.33 -21.11
N ILE A 211 18.42 -17.10 -22.10
CA ILE A 211 17.94 -18.10 -23.08
C ILE A 211 17.86 -17.37 -24.45
N PRO A 212 18.17 -18.05 -25.58
CA PRO A 212 19.17 -17.71 -26.61
C PRO A 212 18.84 -16.56 -27.55
#